data_AF-A0A0A0I2N8-F1
#
_entry.id   AF-A0A0A0I2N8-F1
#
_cell.length_a   1.000
_cell.length_b   1.000
_cell.length_c   1.000
_cell.angle_alpha   90.00
_cell.angle_beta   90.00
_cell.angle_gamma   90.00
#
_symmetry.space_group_name_H-M   'P 1'
#
loop_
_entity.id
_entity.type
_entity.pdbx_description
1 polymer ?
#
loop_
_entity_poly.entity_id
_entity_poly.type
_entity_poly.pdbx_seq_one_letter_code
_entity_poly.pdbx_strand_id
1 'polypeptide(L)'
;MDWKKRIKDIINNNKWVKNDTGLWKVQCAKLFEENNTLRLILVTDELEGPVSAHVEKIIITNNNDLILFYDERFNSILKEEDYNKFSKIVNKEQWDALFTGEATKNLVAMNVVGSEEGFYVEPHEAINQFVDNYDEKLSEELDKQFNL
;
A
#
# COMPACT_ATOMS: atom_id res chain seq x y z
N MET A 1 -6.20 -14.95 13.71
CA MET A 1 -5.73 -15.00 12.31
C MET A 1 -4.22 -14.77 12.32
N ASP A 2 -3.45 -15.45 11.47
CA ASP A 2 -2.01 -15.17 11.35
C ASP A 2 -1.81 -13.99 10.40
N TRP A 3 -1.67 -12.79 10.97
CA TRP A 3 -1.56 -11.55 10.22
C TRP A 3 -0.25 -11.40 9.45
N LYS A 4 0.85 -11.95 9.97
CA LYS A 4 2.12 -12.00 9.25
C LYS A 4 1.97 -12.81 7.98
N LYS A 5 1.36 -14.00 8.08
CA LYS A 5 1.07 -14.83 6.91
C LYS A 5 0.15 -14.10 5.95
N ARG A 6 -0.91 -13.45 6.43
CA ARG A 6 -1.81 -12.65 5.58
C ARG A 6 -1.07 -11.57 4.79
N ILE A 7 -0.19 -10.80 5.42
CA ILE A 7 0.62 -9.77 4.76
C ILE A 7 1.52 -10.39 3.69
N LYS A 8 2.19 -11.51 4.00
CA LYS A 8 3.02 -12.23 3.01
C LYS A 8 2.19 -12.77 1.86
N ASP A 9 1.00 -13.29 2.11
CA ASP A 9 0.08 -13.77 1.07
C ASP A 9 -0.39 -12.62 0.17
N ILE A 10 -0.65 -11.43 0.73
CA ILE A 10 -0.96 -10.20 -0.04
C ILE A 10 0.20 -9.85 -0.98
N ILE A 11 1.43 -9.82 -0.46
CA ILE A 11 2.65 -9.52 -1.24
C ILE A 11 2.84 -10.57 -2.35
N ASN A 12 2.68 -11.85 -2.02
CA ASN A 12 2.87 -12.96 -2.96
C ASN A 12 1.81 -13.03 -4.05
N ASN A 13 0.57 -12.60 -3.77
CA ASN A 13 -0.49 -12.49 -4.78
C ASN A 13 -0.13 -11.45 -5.85
N ASN A 14 0.75 -10.49 -5.53
CA ASN A 14 1.30 -9.49 -6.44
C ASN A 14 0.23 -8.69 -7.21
N LYS A 15 -0.96 -8.55 -6.63
CA LYS A 15 -2.06 -7.74 -7.15
C LYS A 15 -2.07 -6.37 -6.50
N TRP A 16 -2.65 -5.40 -7.21
CA TRP A 16 -2.96 -4.08 -6.67
C TRP A 16 -4.17 -4.17 -5.75
N VAL A 17 -4.19 -3.40 -4.68
CA VAL A 17 -5.34 -3.27 -3.78
C VAL A 17 -5.98 -1.92 -4.03
N LYS A 18 -7.23 -1.94 -4.47
CA LYS A 18 -8.02 -0.72 -4.62
C LYS A 18 -8.41 -0.23 -3.23
N ASN A 19 -8.15 1.05 -2.96
CA ASN A 19 -8.53 1.70 -1.72
C ASN A 19 -9.67 2.65 -2.03
N ASP A 20 -10.86 2.38 -1.48
CA ASP A 20 -12.06 3.18 -1.69
C ASP A 20 -12.39 4.02 -0.42
N THR A 21 -11.43 4.22 0.49
CA THR A 21 -11.63 4.95 1.75
C THR A 21 -11.78 6.45 1.46
N GLY A 22 -13.02 6.93 1.50
CA GLY A 22 -13.46 8.26 1.03
C GLY A 22 -12.91 9.49 1.76
N LEU A 23 -11.78 9.41 2.45
CA LEU A 23 -11.11 10.54 3.13
C LEU A 23 -9.75 10.89 2.51
N TRP A 24 -9.05 9.95 1.89
CA TRP A 24 -7.73 10.18 1.27
C TRP A 24 -7.64 9.48 -0.08
N LYS A 25 -7.26 10.24 -1.12
CA LYS A 25 -7.46 9.91 -2.54
C LYS A 25 -6.54 8.79 -3.07
N VAL A 26 -5.99 7.91 -2.22
CA VAL A 26 -5.24 6.73 -2.66
C VAL A 26 -6.21 5.77 -3.33
N GLN A 27 -6.10 5.64 -4.64
CA GLN A 27 -7.03 4.84 -5.42
C GLN A 27 -6.57 3.38 -5.55
N CYS A 28 -5.26 3.18 -5.67
CA CYS A 28 -4.64 1.87 -5.77
C CYS A 28 -3.31 1.87 -5.02
N ALA A 29 -3.08 0.82 -4.27
CA ALA A 29 -1.84 0.58 -3.55
C ALA A 29 -1.27 -0.79 -3.90
N LYS A 30 0.05 -0.89 -3.90
CA LYS A 30 0.75 -2.17 -4.02
C LYS A 30 1.75 -2.32 -2.90
N LEU A 31 1.55 -3.33 -2.07
CA LEU A 31 2.44 -3.67 -0.97
C LEU A 31 3.55 -4.58 -1.45
N PHE A 32 4.78 -4.27 -1.05
CA PHE A 32 5.94 -5.10 -1.29
C PHE A 32 6.92 -4.99 -0.12
N GLU A 33 7.94 -5.84 -0.13
CA GLU A 33 8.98 -5.85 0.88
C GLU A 33 10.33 -5.57 0.22
N GLU A 34 11.11 -4.71 0.84
CA GLU A 34 12.47 -4.39 0.45
C GLU A 34 13.35 -4.34 1.70
N ASN A 35 14.45 -5.09 1.71
CA ASN A 35 15.38 -5.16 2.85
C ASN A 35 14.70 -5.45 4.21
N ASN A 36 13.71 -6.35 4.24
CA ASN A 36 12.88 -6.69 5.42
C ASN A 36 12.05 -5.52 5.98
N THR A 37 11.79 -4.49 5.17
CA THR A 37 10.87 -3.40 5.50
C THR A 37 9.72 -3.39 4.50
N LEU A 38 8.52 -3.03 4.96
CA LEU A 38 7.35 -2.91 4.11
C LEU A 38 7.35 -1.56 3.38
N ARG A 39 7.01 -1.61 2.10
CA ARG A 39 6.89 -0.43 1.24
C ARG A 39 5.64 -0.51 0.38
N LEU A 40 5.17 0.66 -0.03
CA LEU A 40 3.98 0.84 -0.83
C LEU A 40 4.33 1.58 -2.12
N ILE A 41 3.75 1.14 -3.23
CA ILE A 41 3.54 2.00 -4.39
C ILE A 41 2.11 2.52 -4.31
N LEU A 42 1.92 3.82 -4.28
CA LEU A 42 0.62 4.47 -4.20
C LEU A 42 0.33 5.22 -5.49
N VAL A 43 -0.92 5.15 -5.91
CA VAL A 43 -1.48 5.84 -7.08
C VAL A 43 -2.70 6.62 -6.63
N THR A 44 -2.74 7.90 -6.96
CA THR A 44 -3.81 8.84 -6.62
C THR A 44 -3.92 9.90 -7.72
N ASP A 45 -5.13 10.42 -7.93
CA ASP A 45 -5.40 11.50 -8.90
C ASP A 45 -4.89 12.87 -8.43
N GLU A 46 -4.41 13.00 -7.19
CA GLU A 46 -3.90 14.27 -6.65
C GLU A 46 -2.42 14.50 -6.90
N LEU A 47 -1.66 13.41 -7.08
CA LEU A 47 -0.23 13.49 -7.22
C LEU A 47 0.12 13.57 -8.70
N GLU A 48 1.22 14.26 -9.01
CA GLU A 48 1.74 14.40 -10.37
C GLU A 48 2.19 13.04 -10.96
N GLY A 49 2.25 11.99 -10.14
CA GLY A 49 2.58 10.63 -10.55
C GLY A 49 2.52 9.63 -9.40
N PRO A 50 2.82 8.35 -9.68
CA PRO A 50 2.90 7.32 -8.66
C PRO A 50 4.01 7.64 -7.65
N VAL A 51 3.80 7.26 -6.40
CA VAL A 51 4.76 7.49 -5.31
C VAL A 51 5.15 6.18 -4.65
N SER A 52 6.37 6.13 -4.14
CA SER A 52 6.82 5.07 -3.24
C SER A 52 6.91 5.63 -1.82
N ALA A 53 6.37 4.89 -0.86
CA ALA A 53 6.38 5.25 0.55
C ALA A 53 6.78 4.05 1.42
N HIS A 54 7.40 4.34 2.57
CA HIS A 54 7.56 3.33 3.61
C HIS A 54 6.24 3.16 4.36
N VAL A 55 5.96 1.93 4.75
CA VAL A 55 5.02 1.70 5.85
C VAL A 55 5.75 2.08 7.14
N GLU A 56 5.11 2.88 7.97
CA GLU A 56 5.64 3.28 9.29
C GLU A 56 4.93 2.61 10.44
N LYS A 57 3.67 2.23 10.23
CA LYS A 57 2.88 1.55 11.25
C LYS A 57 1.87 0.62 10.61
N ILE A 58 1.68 -0.53 11.23
CA ILE A 58 0.60 -1.45 10.93
C ILE A 58 -0.40 -1.37 12.07
N ILE A 59 -1.68 -1.22 11.75
CA ILE A 59 -2.75 -1.31 12.73
C ILE A 59 -3.72 -2.41 12.31
N ILE A 60 -4.07 -3.25 13.27
CA ILE A 60 -5.19 -4.18 13.15
C ILE A 60 -6.38 -3.59 13.93
N THR A 61 -7.42 -3.18 13.22
CA THR A 61 -8.63 -2.64 13.86
C THR A 61 -9.35 -3.73 14.66
N ASN A 62 -10.20 -3.33 15.60
CA ASN A 62 -11.04 -4.28 16.34
C ASN A 62 -12.00 -5.09 15.43
N ASN A 63 -12.26 -4.59 14.22
CA ASN A 63 -13.05 -5.28 13.20
C ASN A 63 -12.24 -6.29 12.39
N ASN A 64 -10.95 -6.50 12.71
CA ASN A 64 -9.99 -7.29 11.95
C ASN A 64 -9.68 -6.71 10.56
N ASP A 65 -9.62 -5.38 10.43
CA ASP A 65 -9.11 -4.73 9.23
C ASP A 65 -7.61 -4.47 9.37
N LEU A 66 -6.86 -4.64 8.29
CA LEU A 66 -5.45 -4.29 8.21
C LEU A 66 -5.29 -2.89 7.62
N ILE A 67 -4.73 -1.97 8.40
CA ILE A 67 -4.43 -0.61 7.96
C ILE A 67 -2.91 -0.41 7.98
N LEU A 68 -2.38 0.08 6.87
CA LEU A 68 -0.97 0.42 6.71
C LEU A 68 -0.83 1.94 6.67
N PHE A 69 -0.08 2.48 7.61
CA PHE A 69 0.21 3.91 7.67
C PHE A 69 1.51 4.22 6.96
N TYR A 70 1.54 5.30 6.20
CA TYR A 70 2.72 5.77 5.49
C TYR A 70 3.07 7.21 5.88
N ASP A 71 4.37 7.55 5.82
CA ASP A 71 4.82 8.94 5.97
C ASP A 71 4.36 9.78 4.78
N GLU A 72 3.63 10.87 5.03
CA GLU A 72 3.19 11.82 4.00
C GLU A 72 4.36 12.51 3.28
N ARG A 73 5.57 12.41 3.83
CA ARG A 73 6.80 12.69 3.08
C ARG A 73 7.00 11.59 2.05
N PHE A 74 6.23 11.62 0.97
CA PHE A 74 6.41 10.73 -0.18
C PHE A 74 7.90 10.61 -0.46
N ASN A 75 8.45 9.43 -0.20
CA ASN A 75 9.89 9.21 -0.22
C ASN A 75 10.50 9.59 -1.57
N SER A 76 9.69 9.43 -2.62
CA SER A 76 9.97 9.87 -3.98
C SER A 76 8.70 9.83 -4.82
N ILE A 77 8.47 10.86 -5.63
CA ILE A 77 7.65 10.74 -6.84
C ILE A 77 8.43 9.87 -7.81
N LEU A 78 7.86 8.73 -8.19
CA LEU A 78 8.48 7.79 -9.11
C LEU A 78 8.48 8.40 -10.50
N LYS A 79 9.51 8.07 -11.29
CA LYS A 79 9.61 8.45 -12.70
C LYS A 79 9.58 7.22 -13.57
N GLU A 80 9.19 7.37 -14.84
CA GLU A 80 9.17 6.25 -15.79
C GLU A 80 10.50 5.49 -15.87
N GLU A 81 11.63 6.22 -15.75
CA GLU A 81 13.00 5.68 -15.76
C GLU A 81 13.34 4.80 -14.54
N ASP A 82 12.58 4.87 -13.45
CA ASP A 82 12.80 4.06 -12.25
C ASP A 82 12.37 2.59 -12.41
N TYR A 83 11.74 2.21 -13.54
CA TYR A 83 11.18 0.88 -13.78
C TYR A 83 12.12 -0.27 -13.37
N ASN A 84 13.41 -0.16 -13.67
CA ASN A 84 14.37 -1.23 -13.38
C ASN A 84 14.39 -1.60 -11.88
N LYS A 85 14.21 -0.62 -10.98
CA LYS A 85 14.14 -0.82 -9.53
C LYS A 85 12.89 -1.61 -9.11
N PHE A 86 11.79 -1.45 -9.85
CA PHE A 86 10.47 -2.02 -9.53
C PHE A 86 10.07 -3.19 -10.42
N SER A 87 10.91 -3.58 -11.39
CA SER A 87 10.63 -4.62 -12.39
C SER A 87 10.27 -6.01 -11.83
N LYS A 88 10.64 -6.29 -10.58
CA LYS A 88 10.27 -7.52 -9.86
C LYS A 88 8.86 -7.50 -9.27
N ILE A 89 8.27 -6.31 -9.12
CA ILE A 89 7.01 -6.05 -8.41
C ILE A 89 5.93 -5.63 -9.41
N VAL A 90 6.29 -4.80 -10.38
CA VAL A 90 5.40 -4.25 -11.40
C VAL A 90 5.99 -4.57 -12.77
N ASN A 91 5.19 -5.16 -13.65
CA ASN A 91 5.63 -5.42 -15.02
C ASN A 91 5.61 -4.12 -15.85
N LYS A 92 6.23 -4.11 -17.02
CA LYS A 92 6.37 -2.89 -17.82
C LYS A 92 5.03 -2.26 -18.23
N GLU A 93 4.06 -3.08 -18.62
CA GLU A 93 2.72 -2.62 -19.01
C GLU A 93 1.98 -1.95 -17.84
N GLN A 94 2.01 -2.56 -16.66
CA GLN A 94 1.46 -1.96 -15.44
C GLN A 94 2.20 -0.68 -15.07
N TRP A 95 3.53 -0.65 -15.22
CA TRP A 95 4.36 0.51 -14.89
C TRP A 95 4.01 1.69 -15.76
N ASP A 96 3.92 1.48 -17.07
CA ASP A 96 3.58 2.53 -18.04
C ASP A 96 2.17 3.08 -17.78
N ALA A 97 1.23 2.21 -17.36
CA ALA A 97 -0.12 2.61 -16.98
C ALA A 97 -0.14 3.62 -15.82
N LEU A 98 0.84 3.58 -14.90
CA LEU A 98 0.90 4.47 -13.73
C LEU A 98 1.07 5.94 -14.11
N PHE A 99 1.64 6.23 -15.28
CA PHE A 99 2.01 7.59 -15.72
C PHE A 99 1.02 8.20 -16.71
N THR A 100 -0.10 7.52 -16.97
CA THR A 100 -1.09 7.94 -17.99
C THR A 100 -2.04 9.05 -17.53
N GLY A 101 -2.06 9.37 -16.24
CA GLY A 101 -3.11 10.20 -15.63
C GLY A 101 -4.47 9.50 -15.43
N GLU A 102 -4.62 8.24 -15.88
CA GLU A 102 -5.80 7.40 -15.64
C GLU A 102 -5.41 6.05 -15.00
N ALA A 103 -4.38 6.04 -14.16
CA ALA A 103 -3.70 4.84 -13.68
C ALA A 103 -4.65 3.81 -13.05
N THR A 104 -5.57 4.23 -12.18
CA THR A 104 -6.55 3.31 -11.54
C THR A 104 -7.46 2.63 -12.54
N LYS A 105 -8.03 3.40 -13.48
CA LYS A 105 -8.88 2.86 -14.55
C LYS A 105 -8.12 1.85 -15.41
N ASN A 106 -6.86 2.15 -15.73
CA ASN A 106 -6.01 1.26 -16.51
C ASN A 106 -5.66 -0.02 -15.75
N LEU A 107 -5.28 0.07 -14.48
CA LEU A 107 -5.01 -1.10 -13.63
C LEU A 107 -6.24 -2.01 -13.47
N VAL A 108 -7.43 -1.42 -13.33
CA VAL A 108 -8.70 -2.17 -13.30
C VAL A 108 -8.96 -2.85 -14.65
N ALA A 109 -8.83 -2.12 -15.76
CA ALA A 109 -9.03 -2.67 -17.10
C ALA A 109 -8.05 -3.80 -17.44
N MET A 110 -6.83 -3.75 -16.89
CA MET A 110 -5.80 -4.80 -17.01
C MET A 110 -6.07 -6.02 -16.12
N ASN A 111 -7.10 -6.01 -15.26
CA ASN A 111 -7.42 -7.08 -14.32
C ASN A 111 -6.27 -7.44 -13.36
N VAL A 112 -5.45 -6.45 -13.00
CA VAL A 112 -4.31 -6.61 -12.06
C VAL A 112 -4.64 -6.15 -10.64
N VAL A 113 -5.85 -5.64 -10.43
CA VAL A 113 -6.41 -5.29 -9.12
C VAL A 113 -7.06 -6.52 -8.49
N GLY A 114 -6.82 -6.73 -7.20
CA GLY A 114 -7.42 -7.81 -6.41
C GLY A 114 -8.90 -7.56 -6.15
N SER A 115 -9.69 -8.63 -6.14
CA SER A 115 -11.13 -8.60 -5.85
C SER A 115 -11.45 -8.70 -4.35
N GLU A 116 -10.47 -9.06 -3.53
CA GLU A 116 -10.61 -9.20 -2.08
C GLU A 116 -10.08 -7.95 -1.35
N GLU A 117 -10.69 -7.61 -0.22
CA GLU A 117 -10.15 -6.60 0.69
C GLU A 117 -8.79 -7.07 1.23
N GLY A 118 -7.73 -6.41 0.76
CA GLY A 118 -6.35 -6.72 1.11
C GLY A 118 -5.91 -5.99 2.37
N PHE A 119 -5.86 -4.67 2.27
CA PHE A 119 -5.46 -3.73 3.31
C PHE A 119 -5.93 -2.33 2.94
N TYR A 120 -6.07 -1.48 3.95
CA TYR A 120 -6.28 -0.05 3.80
C TYR A 120 -4.96 0.70 3.93
N VAL A 121 -4.88 1.86 3.27
CA VAL A 121 -3.72 2.74 3.36
C VAL A 121 -4.18 4.12 3.82
N GLU A 122 -3.53 4.64 4.86
CA GLU A 122 -3.84 5.95 5.44
C GLU A 122 -2.54 6.71 5.73
N PRO A 123 -2.52 8.04 5.66
CA PRO A 123 -1.35 8.82 6.07
C PRO A 123 -1.12 8.71 7.59
N HIS A 124 0.14 8.81 8.03
CA HIS A 124 0.51 8.73 9.45
C HIS A 124 -0.32 9.66 10.34
N GLU A 125 -0.66 10.87 9.88
CA GLU A 125 -1.44 11.85 10.66
C GLU A 125 -2.82 11.31 11.06
N ALA A 126 -3.37 10.36 10.30
CA ALA A 126 -4.66 9.73 10.56
C ALA A 126 -4.61 8.67 11.68
N ILE A 127 -3.43 8.26 12.18
CA ILE A 127 -3.30 7.27 13.27
C ILE A 127 -4.16 7.66 14.48
N ASN A 128 -4.23 8.95 14.79
CA ASN A 128 -4.99 9.47 15.93
C ASN A 128 -6.49 9.14 15.86
N GLN A 129 -7.03 8.87 14.67
CA GLN A 129 -8.42 8.48 14.47
C GLN A 129 -8.71 7.03 14.90
N PHE A 130 -7.66 6.22 15.09
CA PHE A 130 -7.76 4.80 15.40
C PHE A 130 -7.36 4.45 16.83
N VAL A 131 -6.95 5.44 17.65
CA VAL A 131 -6.39 5.23 19.00
C VAL A 131 -7.27 4.37 19.91
N ASP A 132 -8.59 4.48 19.80
CA ASP A 132 -9.53 3.73 20.64
C ASP A 132 -10.12 2.49 19.93
N ASN A 133 -9.72 2.19 18.69
CA ASN A 133 -10.38 1.17 17.86
C ASN A 133 -9.42 0.17 17.20
N TYR A 134 -8.38 -0.25 17.93
CA TYR A 134 -7.42 -1.23 17.42
C TYR A 134 -6.84 -2.15 18.50
N ASP A 135 -6.34 -3.30 18.06
CA ASP A 135 -5.57 -4.22 18.90
C ASP A 135 -4.11 -3.74 18.97
N GLU A 136 -3.80 -2.97 20.00
CA GLU A 136 -2.47 -2.38 20.23
C GLU A 136 -1.37 -3.44 20.29
N LYS A 137 -1.59 -4.51 21.08
CA LYS A 137 -0.58 -5.55 21.27
C LYS A 137 -0.26 -6.25 19.96
N LEU A 138 -1.28 -6.65 19.22
CA LEU A 138 -1.09 -7.31 17.93
C LEU A 138 -0.41 -6.39 16.90
N SER A 139 -0.78 -5.11 16.90
CA SER A 139 -0.20 -4.10 16.01
C SER A 139 1.28 -3.89 16.32
N GLU A 140 1.66 -3.71 17.58
CA GLU A 140 3.07 -3.61 17.99
C GLU A 140 3.89 -4.87 17.68
N GLU A 141 3.28 -6.06 17.81
CA GLU A 141 3.91 -7.31 17.45
C GLU A 141 4.20 -7.38 15.93
N LEU A 142 3.30 -6.86 15.09
CA LEU A 142 3.50 -6.79 13.64
C LEU A 142 4.55 -5.75 13.27
N ASP A 143 4.52 -4.56 13.87
CA ASP A 143 5.51 -3.51 13.64
C ASP A 143 6.94 -4.04 13.86
N LYS A 144 7.17 -4.71 15.00
CA LYS A 144 8.45 -5.35 15.32
C LYS A 144 8.86 -6.43 14.31
N GLN A 145 7.90 -7.19 13.77
CA GLN A 145 8.20 -8.25 12.81
C GLN A 145 8.62 -7.74 11.43
N PHE A 146 8.19 -6.52 11.08
CA PHE A 146 8.50 -5.87 9.80
C PHE A 146 9.51 -4.73 9.92
N ASN A 147 10.15 -4.59 11.10
CA ASN A 147 11.16 -3.57 11.40
C ASN A 147 10.67 -2.14 11.12
N LEU A 148 9.43 -1.87 11.56
CA LEU A 148 8.80 -0.55 11.50
C LEU A 148 9.15 0.28 12.75
#